data_AF-A0A643JQW2-F1
#
_entry.id   AF-A0A643JQW2-F1
#
_cell.length_a   1.000
_cell.length_b   1.000
_cell.length_c   1.000
_cell.angle_alpha   90.00
_cell.angle_beta   90.00
_cell.angle_gamma   90.00
#
_symmetry.space_group_name_H-M   'P 1'
#
loop_
_entity.id
_entity.type
_entity.pdbx_description
1 polymer ?
#
loop_
_entity_poly.entity_id
_entity_poly.type
_entity_poly.pdbx_seq_one_letter_code
_entity_poly.pdbx_strand_id
1 'polypeptide(L)' 'MTPSPVCIRCGDNYSFTRMYKGNYCPDCHEAWSTTPRSEVPPRPRSQSSRTTSSVHQHDDNLPRPLEPPYDDE' A
#
# COMPACT_ATOMS: atom_id res chain seq x y z
N MET A 1 -3.93 -13.44 9.72
CA MET A 1 -5.22 -12.70 9.72
C MET A 1 -4.89 -11.22 9.67
N THR A 2 -5.31 -10.49 8.64
CA THR A 2 -5.16 -9.03 8.59
C THR A 2 -6.30 -8.37 9.38
N PRO A 3 -6.03 -7.40 10.26
CA PRO A 3 -7.09 -6.73 11.01
C PRO A 3 -8.03 -5.97 10.05
N SER A 4 -9.33 -6.03 10.30
CA SER A 4 -10.32 -5.24 9.57
C SER A 4 -10.02 -3.75 9.75
N PRO A 5 -10.06 -2.93 8.69
CA PRO A 5 -9.76 -1.52 8.83
C PRO A 5 -10.85 -0.83 9.66
N VAL A 6 -10.43 -0.04 10.65
CA VAL A 6 -11.29 0.70 11.58
C VAL A 6 -11.09 2.21 11.42
N CYS A 7 -12.14 2.97 11.75
CA CYS A 7 -12.15 4.41 11.69
C CYS A 7 -11.08 5.01 12.61
N ILE A 8 -10.21 5.84 12.03
CA ILE A 8 -9.14 6.53 12.76
C ILE A 8 -9.64 7.52 13.83
N ARG A 9 -10.92 7.89 13.81
CA ARG A 9 -11.53 8.83 14.75
C ARG A 9 -12.28 8.09 15.87
N CYS A 10 -13.25 7.23 15.52
CA CYS A 10 -14.12 6.58 16.51
C CYS A 10 -13.76 5.11 16.80
N GLY A 11 -12.94 4.46 15.95
CA GLY A 11 -12.57 3.06 16.12
C GLY A 11 -13.58 2.05 15.57
N ASP A 12 -14.74 2.50 15.07
CA ASP A 12 -15.73 1.61 14.44
C ASP A 12 -15.27 1.06 13.10
N ASN A 13 -15.80 -0.08 12.69
CA ASN A 13 -15.49 -0.66 11.39
C ASN A 13 -15.96 0.24 10.25
N TYR A 14 -15.13 0.38 9.23
CA TYR A 14 -15.55 1.02 8.00
C TYR A 14 -16.61 0.17 7.27
N SER A 15 -17.61 0.84 6.71
CA SER A 15 -18.65 0.24 5.88
C SER A 15 -18.24 0.27 4.41
N PHE A 16 -18.35 -0.85 3.72
CA PHE A 16 -18.09 -0.94 2.28
C PHE A 16 -19.41 -0.84 1.51
N THR A 17 -19.75 0.35 1.04
CA THR A 17 -20.93 0.56 0.18
C THR A 17 -20.50 0.67 -1.28
N ARG A 18 -21.34 0.21 -2.22
CA ARG A 18 -21.03 0.30 -3.68
C ARG A 18 -20.94 1.74 -4.18
N MET A 19 -21.47 2.70 -3.43
CA MET A 19 -21.50 4.11 -3.80
C MET A 19 -20.28 4.89 -3.30
N TYR A 20 -19.56 4.36 -2.30
CA TYR A 20 -18.40 5.05 -1.72
C TYR A 20 -17.11 4.30 -2.02
N LYS A 21 -16.25 4.92 -2.83
CA LYS A 21 -14.96 4.33 -3.18
C LYS A 21 -13.94 4.63 -2.10
N GLY A 22 -13.94 3.82 -1.04
CA GLY A 22 -12.96 3.91 0.05
C GLY A 22 -13.54 3.55 1.41
N ASN A 23 -12.81 3.93 2.45
CA ASN A 23 -13.15 3.67 3.84
C ASN A 23 -14.23 4.65 4.32
N TYR A 24 -15.49 4.22 4.33
CA TYR A 24 -16.64 5.04 4.75
C TYR A 24 -16.99 4.77 6.22
N CYS A 25 -17.09 5.82 7.04
CA CYS A 25 -17.56 5.74 8.42
C CYS A 25 -18.81 6.61 8.57
N PRO A 26 -20.01 6.05 8.81
CA PRO A 26 -21.26 6.82 8.81
C PRO A 26 -21.27 7.96 9.85
N ASP A 27 -20.73 7.73 11.04
CA ASP A 27 -20.69 8.72 12.12
C ASP A 27 -19.70 9.86 11.86
N CYS A 28 -18.54 9.55 11.29
CA CYS A 28 -17.48 10.55 11.08
C CYS A 28 -17.50 11.20 9.69
N HIS A 29 -18.16 10.57 8.71
CA HIS A 29 -18.11 11.00 7.32
C HIS A 29 -18.72 12.39 7.12
N GLU A 30 -19.84 12.68 7.80
CA GLU A 30 -20.51 13.98 7.70
C GLU A 30 -19.57 15.13 8.08
N ALA A 31 -18.87 15.00 9.22
CA ALA A 31 -17.91 15.99 9.70
C ALA A 31 -16.78 16.27 8.67
N TRP A 32 -16.31 15.26 7.95
CA TRP A 32 -15.28 15.44 6.92
C TRP A 32 -15.86 16.05 5.64
N SER A 33 -17.07 15.65 5.26
CA SER A 33 -17.73 16.14 4.06
C SER A 33 -18.10 17.63 4.15
N THR A 34 -18.40 18.11 5.35
CA THR A 34 -18.76 19.51 5.62
C THR A 34 -17.54 20.40 5.86
N THR A 35 -16.38 19.80 6.14
CA THR A 35 -15.14 20.59 6.28
C THR A 35 -14.79 21.16 4.90
N PRO A 36 -14.71 22.49 4.72
CA PRO A 36 -14.31 23.06 3.45
C PRO A 36 -12.95 22.49 3.11
N ARG A 37 -12.85 21.82 1.96
CA ARG A 37 -11.59 21.31 1.43
C ARG A 37 -10.68 22.53 1.29
N SER A 38 -9.78 22.71 2.25
CA SER A 38 -8.90 23.86 2.34
C SER A 38 -8.34 24.15 0.95
N GLU A 39 -8.44 25.40 0.48
CA GLU A 39 -7.89 25.91 -0.79
C GLU A 39 -6.36 25.78 -0.90
N VAL A 40 -5.72 25.06 0.02
CA VAL A 40 -4.32 24.67 -0.06
C VAL A 40 -4.15 23.90 -1.37
N PRO A 41 -3.40 24.46 -2.34
CA PRO A 41 -3.11 23.77 -3.58
C PRO A 41 -2.50 22.42 -3.24
N PRO A 42 -2.88 21.33 -3.94
CA PRO A 42 -2.24 20.05 -3.72
C PRO A 42 -0.73 20.24 -3.87
N ARG A 43 0.02 20.06 -2.78
CA ARG A 43 1.48 20.15 -2.82
C ARG A 43 1.94 19.15 -3.90
N PRO A 44 2.80 19.56 -4.85
CA PRO A 44 3.32 18.63 -5.83
C PRO A 44 3.91 17.45 -5.07
N ARG A 45 3.37 16.24 -5.33
CA ARG A 45 3.96 15.01 -4.81
C ARG A 45 5.40 15.02 -5.30
N SER A 46 6.35 15.13 -4.38
CA SER A 46 7.74 14.82 -4.71
C SER A 46 7.73 13.44 -5.33
N GLN A 47 8.11 13.33 -6.60
CA GLN A 47 8.35 12.05 -7.23
C GLN A 47 9.42 11.38 -6.38
N SER A 48 8.99 10.45 -5.53
CA SER A 48 9.91 9.64 -4.75
C SER A 48 10.75 8.89 -5.78
N SER A 49 11.99 9.34 -5.99
CA SER A 49 12.98 8.58 -6.73
C SER A 49 12.95 7.18 -6.14
N ARG A 50 12.65 6.20 -6.99
CA ARG A 50 12.54 4.80 -6.61
C ARG A 50 13.89 4.35 -6.04
N THR A 51 14.11 4.53 -4.75
CA THR A 51 15.19 3.87 -4.03
C THR A 51 14.69 2.46 -3.80
N THR A 52 15.18 1.53 -4.61
CA THR A 52 15.04 0.10 -4.36
C THR A 52 15.58 -0.18 -2.95
N SER A 53 14.69 -0.44 -1.99
CA SER A 53 15.10 -0.98 -0.70
C SER A 53 15.78 -2.33 -0.97
N SER A 54 17.10 -2.35 -0.84
CA SER A 54 17.92 -3.57 -0.87
C SER A 54 17.54 -4.40 0.36
N VAL A 55 16.59 -5.33 0.18
CA VAL A 55 16.31 -6.36 1.17
C VAL A 55 17.49 -7.32 1.13
N HIS A 56 18.39 -7.21 2.11
CA HIS A 56 19.38 -8.25 2.41
C HIS A 56 18.65 -9.58 2.66
N GLN A 57 18.72 -10.51 1.70
CA GLN A 57 18.60 -11.93 2.02
C GLN A 57 20.01 -12.44 2.25
N HIS A 58 20.30 -12.71 3.52
CA HIS A 58 21.54 -13.34 3.97
C HIS A 58 21.33 -14.85 3.98
N ASP A 59 22.08 -15.52 3.11
CA ASP A 59 22.86 -16.75 3.34
C ASP A 59 22.15 -18.03 3.82
N ASP A 60 22.17 -19.05 2.95
CA ASP A 60 22.96 -20.28 3.12
C ASP A 60 22.27 -21.43 2.37
N ASN A 61 22.87 -21.91 1.27
CA ASN A 61 23.08 -23.35 0.96
C ASN A 61 23.50 -23.53 -0.52
N LEU A 62 24.80 -23.73 -0.76
CA LEU A 62 25.32 -24.32 -2.00
C LEU A 62 26.06 -25.59 -1.61
N PRO A 63 25.92 -26.70 -2.38
CA PRO A 63 26.85 -26.90 -3.49
C PRO A 63 26.26 -27.54 -4.78
N ARG A 64 26.52 -26.88 -5.93
CA ARG A 64 27.07 -27.35 -7.25
C ARG A 64 26.64 -28.75 -7.78
N PRO A 65 26.44 -28.98 -9.10
CA PRO A 65 27.44 -28.67 -10.15
C PRO A 65 26.91 -28.21 -11.52
N LEU A 66 27.85 -27.70 -12.33
CA LEU A 66 27.73 -27.17 -13.70
C LEU A 66 27.23 -28.25 -14.67
N GLU A 67 26.19 -27.98 -15.47
CA GLU A 67 25.91 -28.77 -16.68
C GLU A 67 26.45 -28.05 -17.94
N PRO A 68 27.28 -28.72 -18.76
CA PRO A 68 28.02 -28.17 -19.90
C PRO A 68 27.15 -27.93 -21.15
N PRO A 69 27.69 -27.23 -22.18
CA PRO A 69 26.93 -26.75 -23.33
C PRO A 69 26.68 -27.89 -24.31
N TYR A 70 25.45 -28.00 -24.84
CA TYR A 70 25.22 -28.84 -26.01
C TYR A 70 25.40 -27.99 -27.27
N ASP A 71 26.43 -28.35 -28.03
CA ASP A 71 26.70 -27.99 -29.42
C ASP A 71 26.03 -29.03 -30.34
N ASP A 72 25.82 -28.63 -31.61
CA ASP A 72 25.46 -29.44 -32.80
C ASP A 72 23.96 -29.50 -33.21
N GLU A 73 23.51 -28.53 -34.03
CA GLU A 73 23.33 -28.72 -35.49
C GLU A 73 23.21 -27.37 -36.23
#